data_AF-A0A963L886-F1
#
_entry.id   AF-A0A963L886-F1
#
_cell.length_a   1.000
_cell.length_b   1.000
_cell.length_c   1.000
_cell.angle_alpha   90.00
_cell.angle_beta   90.00
_cell.angle_gamma   90.00
#
_symmetry.space_group_name_H-M   'P 1'
#
loop_
_entity.id
_entity.type
_entity.pdbx_description
1 polymer ?
#
loop_
_entity_poly.entity_id
_entity_poly.type
_entity_poly.pdbx_seq_one_letter_code
_entity_poly.pdbx_strand_id
1 'polypeptide(L)' 'MSTLSDALRQASLGGLDRLDAQMLLLHAVGRSPHDRAWLIAHDRDPLGPDADVRWQALLKRRKAGEPVAYL' A
#
# COMPACT_ATOMS: atom_id res chain seq x y z
N MET A 1 2.25 -3.74 15.57
CA MET A 1 1.40 -3.73 14.36
C MET A 1 1.65 -2.40 13.67
N SER A 2 2.01 -2.41 12.38
CA SER A 2 2.19 -1.18 11.61
C SER A 2 0.82 -0.60 11.25
N THR A 3 0.66 0.72 11.24
CA THR A 3 -0.57 1.36 10.72
C THR A 3 -0.54 1.50 9.20
N LEU A 4 -1.68 1.82 8.58
CA LEU A 4 -1.75 2.16 7.15
C LEU A 4 -0.86 3.36 6.81
N SER A 5 -0.83 4.38 7.66
CA SER A 5 0.05 5.55 7.48
C SER A 5 1.54 5.20 7.57
N ASP A 6 1.92 4.28 8.46
CA ASP A 6 3.30 3.81 8.58
C ASP A 6 3.73 3.03 7.34
N ALA A 7 2.85 2.19 6.78
CA ALA A 7 3.12 1.45 5.55
C ALA A 7 3.40 2.39 4.36
N LEU A 8 2.58 3.44 4.18
CA LEU A 8 2.79 4.45 3.13
C LEU A 8 4.09 5.24 3.34
N ARG A 9 4.42 5.57 4.59
CA ARG A 9 5.67 6.26 4.93
C ARG A 9 6.88 5.39 4.58
N GLN A 10 6.85 4.11 4.94
CA GLN A 10 7.90 3.15 4.61
C GLN A 10 8.08 2.98 3.10
N ALA A 11 7.00 2.89 2.33
CA ALA A 11 7.08 2.84 0.87
C ALA A 11 7.71 4.09 0.27
N SER A 12 7.33 5.28 0.77
CA SER A 12 7.87 6.56 0.31
C SER A 12 9.37 6.67 0.60
N LEU A 13 9.81 6.25 1.79
CA LEU A 13 11.24 6.16 2.14
C LEU A 13 12.00 5.15 1.27
N GLY A 14 11.31 4.13 0.78
CA GLY A 14 11.83 3.15 -0.18
C GLY A 14 11.85 3.63 -1.64
N GLY A 15 11.52 4.90 -1.90
CA GLY A 15 11.54 5.50 -3.24
C GLY A 15 10.32 5.18 -4.11
N LEU A 16 9.25 4.62 -3.53
CA LEU A 16 8.01 4.40 -4.27
C LEU A 16 7.26 5.71 -4.46
N ASP A 17 6.71 5.92 -5.65
CA ASP A 17 5.82 7.05 -5.88
C ASP A 17 4.62 6.97 -4.93
N ARG A 18 4.21 8.12 -4.39
CA ARG A 18 3.14 8.19 -3.39
C ARG A 18 1.82 7.66 -3.95
N LEU A 19 1.54 7.91 -5.22
CA LEU A 19 0.32 7.47 -5.88
C LEU A 19 0.29 5.95 -6.00
N ASP A 20 1.40 5.37 -6.46
CA ASP A 20 1.59 3.93 -6.59
C ASP A 20 1.42 3.26 -5.22
N ALA A 21 2.08 3.79 -4.18
CA ALA A 21 1.97 3.26 -2.83
C ALA A 21 0.53 3.25 -2.31
N GLN A 22 -0.23 4.32 -2.56
CA GLN A 22 -1.64 4.41 -2.15
C GLN A 22 -2.52 3.40 -2.89
N MET A 23 -2.36 3.27 -4.21
CA MET A 23 -3.13 2.32 -5.02
C MET A 23 -2.84 0.87 -4.59
N LEU A 24 -1.56 0.53 -4.39
CA LEU A 24 -1.16 -0.81 -3.96
C LEU A 24 -1.62 -1.13 -2.54
N LEU A 25 -1.59 -0.15 -1.63
CA LEU A 25 -2.07 -0.37 -0.26
C LEU A 25 -3.60 -0.56 -0.24
N LEU A 26 -4.35 0.24 -1.01
CA LEU A 26 -5.79 0.05 -1.19
C LEU A 26 -6.11 -1.34 -1.74
N HIS A 27 -5.36 -1.81 -2.74
CA HIS A 27 -5.51 -3.16 -3.26
C HIS A 27 -5.22 -4.22 -2.17
N ALA A 28 -4.15 -4.05 -1.39
CA ALA A 28 -3.78 -4.98 -0.32
C ALA A 28 -4.86 -5.11 0.77
N VAL A 29 -5.60 -4.04 1.07
CA VAL A 29 -6.73 -4.06 2.02
C VAL A 29 -8.08 -4.39 1.37
N GLY A 30 -8.11 -4.74 0.08
CA GLY A 30 -9.35 -5.12 -0.63
C GLY A 30 -10.29 -3.94 -0.94
N ARG A 31 -9.75 -2.72 -1.03
CA ARG A 31 -10.48 -1.51 -1.40
C ARG A 31 -10.26 -1.15 -2.87
N SER A 32 -11.15 -0.31 -3.39
CA SER A 32 -10.96 0.27 -4.72
C SER A 32 -9.66 1.09 -4.76
N PRO A 33 -8.81 0.96 -5.80
CA PRO A 33 -7.57 1.74 -5.94
C PRO A 33 -7.78 3.27 -5.97
N HIS A 34 -9.01 3.71 -6.22
CA HIS A 34 -9.38 5.12 -6.28
C HIS A 34 -9.89 5.68 -4.94
N ASP A 35 -10.07 4.85 -3.91
CA ASP A 35 -10.66 5.23 -2.63
C ASP A 35 -9.63 5.86 -1.66
N ARG A 36 -8.93 6.90 -2.14
CA ARG A 36 -7.84 7.54 -1.36
C ARG A 36 -8.34 8.23 -0.10
N ALA A 37 -9.58 8.71 -0.11
CA ALA A 37 -10.21 9.32 1.06
C ALA A 37 -10.33 8.29 2.20
N TRP A 38 -10.56 7.02 1.88
CA TRP A 38 -10.59 5.95 2.87
C TRP A 38 -9.25 5.78 3.60
N LEU A 39 -8.11 5.82 2.90
CA LEU A 39 -6.77 5.76 3.52
C LEU A 39 -6.52 6.92 4.49
N ILE A 40 -7.05 8.10 4.19
CA ILE A 40 -6.92 9.27 5.07
C ILE A 40 -7.78 9.09 6.32
N ALA A 41 -9.00 8.58 6.16
CA ALA A 41 -9.92 8.36 7.28
C ALA A 41 -9.48 7.20 8.21
N HIS A 42 -8.66 6.26 7.71
CA HIS A 42 -8.23 5.05 8.41
C HIS A 42 -6.69 5.02 8.59
N ASP A 43 -6.03 6.18 8.59
CA ASP A 43 -4.56 6.30 8.60
C ASP A 43 -3.89 5.58 9.79
N ARG A 44 -4.58 5.56 10.94
CA ARG A 44 -4.17 4.93 12.20
C ARG A 44 -4.59 3.48 12.33
N ASP A 45 -5.39 2.96 11.41
CA ASP A 45 -5.85 1.58 11.50
C ASP A 45 -4.66 0.63 11.33
N PRO A 46 -4.62 -0.47 12.11
CA PRO A 46 -3.57 -1.46 11.98
C PRO A 46 -3.68 -2.16 10.62
N LEU A 47 -2.55 -2.31 9.94
CA LEU A 47 -2.47 -3.18 8.77
C LEU A 47 -2.53 -4.63 9.27
N GLY A 48 -3.65 -5.30 9.00
CA GLY A 48 -3.86 -6.69 9.40
C GLY A 48 -2.85 -7.64 8.75
N PRO A 49 -2.57 -8.80 9.36
CA PRO A 49 -1.50 -9.71 8.91
C PRO A 49 -1.67 -10.17 7.45
N ASP A 50 -2.89 -10.50 7.03
CA ASP A 50 -3.14 -10.92 5.63
C ASP A 50 -2.92 -9.77 4.63
N ALA A 51 -3.27 -8.55 5.03
CA ALA A 51 -3.07 -7.36 4.22
C ALA A 51 -1.58 -6.99 4.15
N ASP A 52 -0.83 -7.18 5.25
CA ASP A 52 0.62 -7.00 5.26
C ASP A 52 1.32 -8.00 4.33
N VAL A 53 0.93 -9.28 4.32
CA VAL A 53 1.48 -10.27 3.38
C VAL A 53 1.26 -9.85 1.92
N ARG A 54 0.04 -9.43 1.56
CA ARG A 54 -0.26 -8.92 0.21
C ARG A 54 0.53 -7.67 -0.12
N TRP A 55 0.60 -6.73 0.84
CA TRP A 55 1.36 -5.50 0.72
C TRP A 55 2.85 -5.75 0.42
N GLN A 56 3.51 -6.64 1.17
CA GLN A 56 4.91 -6.99 0.94
C GLN A 56 5.13 -7.63 -0.44
N ALA A 57 4.19 -8.48 -0.90
CA ALA A 57 4.26 -9.08 -2.23
C ALA A 57 4.18 -8.02 -3.35
N LEU A 58 3.24 -7.08 -3.23
CA LEU A 58 3.08 -5.97 -4.18
C LEU A 58 4.33 -5.08 -4.21
N LEU A 59 4.87 -4.74 -3.04
CA LEU A 59 6.12 -3.96 -2.93
C LEU A 59 7.29 -4.67 -3.61
N LYS A 60 7.43 -5.98 -3.42
CA LYS A 60 8.50 -6.77 -4.05
C LYS A 60 8.41 -6.72 -5.58
N ARG A 61 7.22 -6.94 -6.13
CA ARG A 61 6.97 -6.90 -7.58
C ARG A 61 7.20 -5.50 -8.16
N ARG A 62 6.69 -4.46 -7.48
CA ARG A 62 6.89 -3.07 -7.90
C ARG A 62 8.36 -2.65 -7.91
N LYS A 63 9.14 -3.10 -6.92
CA LYS A 63 10.60 -2.89 -6.85
C LYS A 63 11.37 -3.68 -7.91
N ALA A 64 10.83 -4.81 -8.37
CA ALA A 64 11.38 -5.57 -9.50
C ALA A 64 11.10 -4.89 -10.86
N GLY A 65 10.41 -3.75 -10.88
CA GLY A 65 10.12 -2.98 -12.10
C GLY A 65 8.77 -3.32 -12.75
N GLU A 66 7.95 -4.16 -12.12
CA GLU A 66 6.61 -4.44 -12.65
C GLU A 66 5.73 -3.17 -12.60
N PRO A 67 5.06 -2.81 -13.72
CA PRO A 67 4.14 -1.67 -13.73
C PRO A 67 2.93 -1.91 -12.82
N VAL A 68 2.47 -0.87 -12.13
CA VAL A 68 1.33 -0.95 -11.20
C VAL A 68 0.05 -1.48 -11.86
N ALA A 69 -0.15 -1.25 -13.15
CA ALA A 69 -1.31 -1.77 -13.87
C ALA A 69 -1.40 -3.31 -13.91
N TYR A 70 -0.30 -4.01 -13.62
CA TYR A 70 -0.22 -5.49 -13.56
C TYR A 70 -0.17 -6.03 -12.11
N LEU A 71 -0.29 -5.16 -11.12
CA LEU A 71 -0.25 -5.48 -9.69
C LEU A 71 -1.66 -5.48 -9.10
#